data_AF-A0A9W9MIV1-F1
#
_entry.id   AF-A0A9W9MIV1-F1
#
_cell.length_a   1.000
_cell.length_b   1.000
_cell.length_c   1.000
_cell.angle_alpha   90.00
_cell.angle_beta   90.00
_cell.angle_gamma   90.00
#
_symmetry.space_group_name_H-M   'P 1'
#
loop_
_entity.id
_entity.type
_entity.pdbx_description
1 polymer ?
#
loop_
_entity_poly.entity_id
_entity_poly.type
_entity_poly.pdbx_seq_one_letter_code
_entity_poly.pdbx_strand_id
1 'polypeptide(L)'
;MQSTAETPAGKDHERRSRGELLQRWIGGASSDTAEECPILPCTLEYEDFDTWDYFGSGLPYDTGYEQDATEALGIERPKPDSWEVVVLEKWDPEAAASGTLYMKGPYDGKLLVWEGSIAAGIVFVSMIHRRPEVGPEVVPWSSQMIHAVYKRRYPLDSLKHIIVADVTNKDTKRVVKKELYTASNGLHWPDEQLREWKYDSAEYKALLGTRIGAVVAYFVLGAFKRETCRISQIVTCFYFMNLHMRFDLEQIEPARDNTGLPSSDESVQPAQHKMKSAPDPISDLQGKSCPSKPRKDRIRGTATARRRGRSSENQAREDGNGRKKRERKDTEDEPPREKRRSKRRKI
;
A
#
# COMPACT_ATOMS: atom_id res chain seq x y z
N MET A 1 7.02 21.16 30.32
CA MET A 1 6.10 21.15 29.16
C MET A 1 5.23 19.90 29.27
N GLN A 2 3.97 20.08 29.65
CA GLN A 2 3.03 18.96 29.79
C GLN A 2 2.55 18.54 28.41
N SER A 3 2.87 17.30 28.02
CA SER A 3 2.31 16.64 26.84
C SER A 3 0.84 16.35 27.12
N THR A 4 -0.06 17.11 26.50
CA THR A 4 -1.49 16.81 26.52
C THR A 4 -1.71 15.55 25.69
N ALA A 5 -1.98 14.44 26.36
CA ALA A 5 -2.41 13.21 25.70
C ALA A 5 -3.78 13.46 25.04
N GLU A 6 -3.76 13.74 23.74
CA GLU A 6 -4.96 13.83 22.91
C GLU A 6 -5.79 12.55 23.05
N THR A 7 -7.06 12.72 23.39
CA THR A 7 -7.99 11.61 23.61
C THR A 7 -8.22 10.85 22.31
N PRO A 8 -8.29 9.49 22.31
CA PRO A 8 -8.47 8.69 21.10
C PRO A 8 -9.61 9.16 20.17
N ALA A 9 -10.74 9.57 20.76
CA ALA A 9 -11.90 10.07 20.01
C ALA A 9 -11.61 11.34 19.18
N GLY A 10 -10.69 12.20 19.62
CA GLY A 10 -10.32 13.42 18.87
C GLY A 10 -9.56 13.10 17.59
N LYS A 11 -8.67 12.11 17.61
CA LYS A 11 -7.90 11.67 16.43
C LYS A 11 -8.75 10.95 15.40
N ASP A 12 -9.80 10.28 15.85
CA ASP A 12 -10.74 9.58 14.95
C ASP A 12 -11.56 10.58 14.15
N HIS A 13 -12.06 11.63 14.83
CA HIS A 13 -12.77 12.73 14.19
C HIS A 13 -11.88 13.49 13.19
N GLU A 14 -10.65 13.82 13.56
CA GLU A 14 -9.69 14.50 12.69
C GLU A 14 -9.41 13.70 11.40
N ARG A 15 -9.19 12.39 11.52
CA ARG A 15 -8.91 11.53 10.36
C ARG A 15 -10.11 11.42 9.41
N ARG A 16 -11.32 11.22 9.95
CA ARG A 16 -12.53 11.20 9.11
C ARG A 16 -12.75 12.54 8.41
N SER A 17 -12.58 13.65 9.14
CA SER A 17 -12.69 15.00 8.58
C SER A 17 -11.68 15.22 7.45
N ARG A 18 -10.43 14.75 7.63
CA ARG A 18 -9.40 14.78 6.58
C ARG A 18 -9.79 13.93 5.37
N GLY A 19 -10.30 12.72 5.58
CA GLY A 19 -10.77 11.86 4.51
C GLY A 19 -11.93 12.47 3.72
N GLU A 20 -12.88 13.09 4.40
CA GLU A 20 -13.98 13.84 3.78
C GLU A 20 -13.47 15.02 2.96
N LEU A 21 -12.49 15.77 3.48
CA LEU A 21 -11.85 16.86 2.74
C LEU A 21 -11.16 16.34 1.46
N LEU A 22 -10.39 15.25 1.55
CA LEU A 22 -9.73 14.62 0.41
C LEU A 22 -10.74 14.13 -0.64
N GLN A 23 -11.82 13.48 -0.19
CA GLN A 23 -12.88 13.01 -1.08
C GLN A 23 -13.55 14.19 -1.82
N ARG A 24 -13.86 15.28 -1.12
CA ARG A 24 -14.44 16.49 -1.73
C ARG A 24 -13.51 17.12 -2.76
N TRP A 25 -12.22 17.23 -2.44
CA TRP A 25 -11.23 17.75 -3.39
C TRP A 25 -11.13 16.87 -4.64
N ILE A 26 -11.16 15.54 -4.50
CA ILE A 26 -11.13 14.63 -5.66
C ILE A 26 -12.37 14.84 -6.55
N GLY A 27 -13.54 14.92 -5.92
CA GLY A 27 -14.83 15.12 -6.58
C GLY A 27 -15.09 16.54 -7.08
N GLY A 28 -14.09 17.44 -7.08
CA GLY A 28 -14.20 18.78 -7.68
C GLY A 28 -15.21 19.72 -7.03
N ALA A 29 -15.67 19.41 -5.82
CA ALA A 29 -16.65 20.24 -5.11
C ALA A 29 -16.08 21.63 -4.81
N SER A 30 -16.28 22.56 -5.75
CA SER A 30 -16.23 24.00 -5.55
C SER A 30 -17.51 24.37 -4.82
N SER A 31 -17.49 24.34 -3.49
CA SER A 31 -18.45 25.16 -2.74
C SER A 31 -17.77 26.49 -2.44
N ASP A 32 -18.55 27.57 -2.42
CA ASP A 32 -18.15 28.93 -2.01
C ASP A 32 -17.59 29.04 -0.57
N THR A 33 -17.32 27.89 0.06
CA THR A 33 -16.86 27.69 1.45
C THR A 33 -15.78 26.61 1.57
N ALA A 34 -15.40 25.93 0.48
CA ALA A 34 -14.38 24.89 0.51
C ALA A 34 -13.00 25.54 0.43
N GLU A 35 -12.13 25.23 1.40
CA GLU A 35 -10.70 25.50 1.29
C GLU A 35 -10.21 24.97 -0.07
N GLU A 36 -9.69 25.88 -0.89
CA GLU A 36 -9.17 25.56 -2.22
C GLU A 36 -8.13 24.45 -2.10
N CYS A 37 -8.21 23.44 -2.96
CA CYS A 37 -7.34 22.27 -2.86
C CYS A 37 -5.87 22.72 -3.10
N PRO A 38 -4.96 22.56 -2.12
CA PRO A 38 -3.59 23.03 -2.25
C PRO A 38 -2.72 22.09 -3.11
N ILE A 39 -3.27 20.95 -3.53
CA ILE A 39 -2.53 19.94 -4.29
C ILE A 39 -2.56 20.31 -5.77
N LEU A 40 -1.42 20.78 -6.27
CA LEU A 40 -1.23 21.14 -7.67
C LEU A 40 -1.04 19.90 -8.55
N PRO A 41 -1.31 20.01 -9.87
CA PRO A 41 -0.91 18.98 -10.84
C PRO A 41 0.57 18.64 -10.70
N CYS A 42 0.87 17.35 -10.70
CA CYS A 42 2.23 16.87 -10.55
C CYS A 42 2.99 17.00 -11.87
N THR A 43 4.17 17.61 -11.82
CA THR A 43 5.05 17.83 -12.98
C THR A 43 6.33 16.99 -12.92
N LEU A 44 6.43 16.09 -11.94
CA LEU A 44 7.59 15.22 -11.76
C LEU A 44 7.57 14.15 -12.85
N GLU A 45 8.65 14.05 -13.61
CA GLU A 45 8.89 13.01 -14.61
C GLU A 45 9.91 12.00 -14.07
N TYR A 46 10.06 10.86 -14.73
CA TYR A 46 10.97 9.82 -14.24
C TYR A 46 12.45 10.23 -14.36
N GLU A 47 12.77 11.01 -15.39
CA GLU A 47 14.10 11.53 -15.68
C GLU A 47 14.61 12.49 -14.58
N ASP A 48 13.72 13.05 -13.77
CA ASP A 48 14.10 13.87 -12.60
C ASP A 48 14.85 13.04 -11.54
N PHE A 49 14.83 11.71 -11.63
CA PHE A 49 15.57 10.79 -10.77
C PHE A 49 16.95 10.39 -11.33
N ASP A 50 17.36 10.84 -12.52
CA ASP A 50 18.63 10.44 -13.15
C ASP A 50 19.88 10.77 -12.31
N THR A 51 19.75 11.76 -11.43
CA THR A 51 20.83 12.19 -10.51
C THR A 51 20.87 11.41 -9.21
N TRP A 52 19.92 10.50 -8.99
CA TRP A 52 19.84 9.70 -7.77
C TRP A 52 20.71 8.46 -7.93
N ASP A 53 21.29 7.98 -6.82
CA ASP A 53 22.07 6.75 -6.83
C ASP A 53 21.13 5.56 -7.07
N TYR A 54 20.92 5.28 -8.34
CA TYR A 54 20.02 4.26 -8.83
C TYR A 54 20.55 2.87 -8.50
N PHE A 55 19.76 2.10 -7.74
CA PHE A 55 20.03 0.69 -7.53
C PHE A 55 19.16 -0.19 -8.44
N GLY A 56 19.20 0.09 -9.75
CA GLY A 56 18.74 -0.85 -10.78
C GLY A 56 17.22 -1.05 -10.90
N SER A 57 16.72 -0.95 -12.12
CA SER A 57 15.62 -1.79 -12.62
C SER A 57 16.24 -3.18 -12.67
N GLY A 58 16.13 -3.91 -11.57
CA GLY A 58 16.68 -5.25 -11.50
C GLY A 58 16.06 -6.13 -12.59
N LEU A 59 16.86 -7.06 -13.13
CA LEU A 59 16.33 -8.28 -13.75
C LEU A 59 15.20 -8.84 -12.89
N PRO A 60 14.16 -9.48 -13.47
CA PRO A 60 12.97 -9.89 -12.74
C PRO A 60 13.36 -10.64 -11.47
N TYR A 61 13.29 -9.95 -10.33
CA TYR A 61 13.23 -10.60 -9.05
C TYR A 61 11.98 -11.47 -9.05
N ASP A 62 11.94 -12.49 -8.20
CA ASP A 62 10.75 -13.32 -8.04
C ASP A 62 9.57 -12.43 -7.61
N THR A 63 8.77 -11.99 -8.58
CA THR A 63 7.53 -11.23 -8.37
C THR A 63 6.41 -12.13 -7.83
N GLY A 64 6.74 -13.35 -7.40
CA GLY A 64 5.80 -14.28 -6.77
C GLY A 64 5.07 -13.64 -5.59
N TYR A 65 5.75 -12.79 -4.79
CA TYR A 65 5.08 -12.07 -3.71
C TYR A 65 4.05 -11.05 -4.22
N GLU A 66 4.41 -10.19 -5.17
CA GLU A 66 3.50 -9.20 -5.76
C GLU A 66 2.34 -9.88 -6.46
N GLN A 67 2.60 -10.96 -7.18
CA GLN A 67 1.59 -11.79 -7.83
C GLN A 67 0.63 -12.41 -6.82
N ASP A 68 1.14 -13.04 -5.76
CA ASP A 68 0.34 -13.65 -4.70
C ASP A 68 -0.48 -12.60 -3.93
N ALA A 69 0.11 -11.45 -3.62
CA ALA A 69 -0.58 -10.36 -2.94
C ALA A 69 -1.66 -9.71 -3.83
N THR A 70 -1.39 -9.56 -5.14
CA THR A 70 -2.34 -9.07 -6.13
C THR A 70 -3.54 -10.01 -6.27
N GLU A 71 -3.27 -11.32 -6.34
CA GLU A 71 -4.30 -12.36 -6.36
C GLU A 71 -5.10 -12.42 -5.05
N ALA A 72 -4.42 -12.35 -3.90
CA ALA A 72 -5.08 -12.28 -2.59
C ALA A 72 -5.98 -11.05 -2.48
N LEU A 73 -5.63 -9.96 -3.16
CA LEU A 73 -6.44 -8.76 -3.30
C LEU A 73 -7.50 -8.83 -4.40
N GLY A 74 -7.75 -10.01 -4.98
CA GLY A 74 -8.83 -10.25 -5.94
C GLY A 74 -8.58 -9.64 -7.32
N ILE A 75 -7.33 -9.41 -7.70
CA ILE A 75 -6.96 -8.98 -9.05
C ILE A 75 -6.34 -10.18 -9.78
N GLU A 76 -6.74 -10.40 -11.03
CA GLU A 76 -6.16 -11.46 -11.85
C GLU A 76 -4.64 -11.28 -11.97
N ARG A 77 -3.90 -12.37 -11.76
CA ARG A 77 -2.45 -12.40 -11.72
C ARG A 77 -1.87 -11.85 -13.04
N PRO A 78 -1.19 -10.69 -13.03
CA PRO A 78 -0.50 -10.22 -14.23
C PRO A 78 0.60 -11.21 -14.59
N LYS A 79 0.93 -11.32 -15.88
CA LYS A 79 1.97 -12.24 -16.32
C LYS A 79 3.30 -11.90 -15.64
N PRO A 80 4.11 -12.89 -15.22
CA PRO A 80 5.36 -12.61 -14.50
C PRO A 80 6.32 -11.66 -15.23
N ASP A 81 6.36 -11.72 -16.56
CA ASP A 81 7.18 -10.89 -17.45
C ASP A 81 6.59 -9.49 -17.71
N SER A 82 5.40 -9.19 -17.19
CA SER A 82 4.73 -7.89 -17.36
C SER A 82 5.04 -6.88 -16.25
N TRP A 83 5.71 -7.33 -15.19
CA TRP A 83 6.10 -6.48 -14.07
C TRP A 83 7.45 -5.81 -14.30
N GLU A 84 7.51 -4.53 -14.02
CA GLU A 84 8.76 -3.78 -13.89
C GLU A 84 8.93 -3.34 -12.45
N VAL A 85 10.00 -3.80 -11.80
CA VAL A 85 10.38 -3.39 -10.44
C VAL A 85 11.21 -2.13 -10.50
N VAL A 86 10.87 -1.15 -9.67
CA VAL A 86 11.51 0.16 -9.60
C VAL A 86 11.89 0.46 -8.16
N VAL A 87 13.17 0.73 -7.95
CA VAL A 87 13.72 1.16 -6.66
C VAL A 87 14.31 2.56 -6.82
N LEU A 88 13.80 3.51 -6.04
CA LEU A 88 14.29 4.89 -5.98
C LEU A 88 14.89 5.13 -4.60
N GLU A 89 16.18 5.43 -4.56
CA GLU A 89 16.91 5.72 -3.33
C GLU A 89 17.58 7.07 -3.42
N LYS A 90 17.48 7.87 -2.35
CA LYS A 90 18.27 9.09 -2.21
C LYS A 90 19.12 9.00 -0.97
N TRP A 91 20.43 9.12 -1.14
CA TRP A 91 21.37 9.12 -0.03
C TRP A 91 21.50 10.50 0.61
N ASP A 92 21.77 10.46 1.90
CA ASP A 92 22.17 11.62 2.68
C ASP A 92 23.66 11.90 2.39
N PRO A 93 23.98 13.03 1.76
CA PRO A 93 25.36 13.33 1.38
C PRO A 93 26.29 13.42 2.59
N GLU A 94 25.81 13.83 3.77
CA GLU A 94 26.62 13.91 4.98
C GLU A 94 26.90 12.53 5.58
N ALA A 95 25.89 11.65 5.56
CA ALA A 95 26.06 10.26 5.98
C ALA A 95 26.98 9.49 5.04
N ALA A 96 26.90 9.78 3.73
CA ALA A 96 27.77 9.21 2.72
C ALA A 96 29.23 9.67 2.91
N ALA A 97 29.44 10.98 3.12
CA ALA A 97 30.77 11.57 3.31
C ALA A 97 31.43 11.14 4.62
N SER A 98 30.66 10.91 5.68
CA SER A 98 31.18 10.50 6.99
C SER A 98 31.51 9.01 7.11
N GLY A 99 31.22 8.20 6.08
CA GLY A 99 31.44 6.75 6.11
C GLY A 99 30.57 6.01 7.15
N THR A 100 29.54 6.68 7.68
CA THR A 100 28.63 6.13 8.70
C THR A 100 27.47 5.31 8.12
N LEU A 101 27.50 5.08 6.80
CA LEU A 101 26.54 4.37 5.96
C LEU A 101 26.05 3.00 6.50
N TYR A 102 26.80 2.33 7.39
CA TYR A 102 26.61 0.89 7.66
C TYR A 102 26.17 0.50 9.09
N MET A 103 25.80 1.43 9.98
CA MET A 103 25.89 1.12 11.42
C MET A 103 24.62 0.87 12.25
N LYS A 104 23.37 1.08 11.80
CA LYS A 104 22.17 0.85 12.65
C LYS A 104 20.90 0.29 11.96
N GLY A 105 20.82 0.14 10.64
CA GLY A 105 19.64 -0.45 9.98
C GLY A 105 19.59 -0.30 8.45
N PRO A 106 18.62 -0.93 7.78
CA PRO A 106 18.54 -0.98 6.30
C PRO A 106 18.26 0.38 5.62
N TYR A 107 17.98 1.43 6.40
CA TYR A 107 17.65 2.78 5.92
C TYR A 107 18.64 3.86 6.39
N ASP A 108 19.67 3.49 7.13
CA ASP A 108 20.65 4.46 7.59
C ASP A 108 21.42 5.04 6.42
N GLY A 109 21.69 6.35 6.50
CA GLY A 109 22.33 7.07 5.42
C GLY A 109 21.43 7.35 4.22
N LYS A 110 20.18 6.87 4.19
CA LYS A 110 19.21 7.21 3.12
C LYS A 110 18.21 8.27 3.59
N LEU A 111 17.99 9.29 2.76
CA LEU A 111 16.91 10.28 2.95
C LEU A 111 15.56 9.68 2.54
N LEU A 112 15.57 8.81 1.53
CA LEU A 112 14.39 8.17 0.95
C LEU A 112 14.71 6.77 0.43
N VAL A 113 13.76 5.86 0.60
CA VAL A 113 13.66 4.61 -0.16
C VAL A 113 12.22 4.47 -0.61
N TRP A 114 12.01 4.34 -1.92
CA TRP A 114 10.73 3.97 -2.50
C TRP A 114 10.94 2.73 -3.36
N GLU A 115 10.14 1.71 -3.13
CA GLU A 115 10.18 0.47 -3.88
C GLU A 115 8.76 0.13 -4.32
N GLY A 116 8.63 -0.23 -5.58
CA GLY A 116 7.37 -0.70 -6.13
C GLY A 116 7.56 -1.40 -7.47
N SER A 117 6.47 -1.98 -7.93
CA SER A 117 6.40 -2.72 -9.18
C SER A 117 5.22 -2.17 -9.99
N ILE A 118 5.39 -2.02 -11.30
CA ILE A 118 4.32 -1.55 -12.19
C ILE A 118 3.99 -2.60 -13.26
N ALA A 119 2.72 -2.68 -13.60
CA ALA A 119 2.19 -3.46 -14.72
C ALA A 119 1.03 -2.68 -15.37
N ALA A 120 0.57 -3.13 -16.54
CA ALA A 120 -0.59 -2.51 -17.18
C ALA A 120 -1.80 -2.49 -16.21
N GLY A 121 -2.33 -1.30 -15.94
CA GLY A 121 -3.40 -1.08 -14.98
C GLY A 121 -3.07 -1.16 -13.49
N ILE A 122 -1.82 -1.43 -13.08
CA ILE A 122 -1.48 -1.68 -11.67
C ILE A 122 -0.19 -0.97 -11.26
N VAL A 123 -0.23 -0.29 -10.11
CA VAL A 123 0.96 0.06 -9.32
C VAL A 123 0.93 -0.75 -8.03
N PHE A 124 2.02 -1.43 -7.73
CA PHE A 124 2.25 -2.13 -6.47
C PHE A 124 3.35 -1.41 -5.70
N VAL A 125 3.08 -0.97 -4.48
CA VAL A 125 4.04 -0.28 -3.62
C VAL A 125 4.45 -1.21 -2.48
N SER A 126 5.71 -1.62 -2.47
CA SER A 126 6.27 -2.54 -1.48
C SER A 126 6.98 -1.81 -0.33
N MET A 127 7.60 -0.66 -0.61
CA MET A 127 8.33 0.11 0.40
C MET A 127 8.12 1.61 0.23
N ILE A 128 7.81 2.28 1.36
CA ILE A 128 7.88 3.73 1.46
C ILE A 128 8.63 4.07 2.76
N HIS A 129 9.85 4.58 2.60
CA HIS A 129 10.62 5.18 3.68
C HIS A 129 11.04 6.59 3.29
N ARG A 130 10.79 7.55 4.18
CA ARG A 130 11.20 8.95 4.04
C ARG A 130 11.59 9.45 5.40
N ARG A 131 12.76 10.11 5.49
CA ARG A 131 13.13 10.80 6.73
C ARG A 131 12.15 11.94 7.01
N PRO A 132 11.62 12.04 8.24
CA PRO A 132 10.59 13.03 8.55
C PRO A 132 11.12 14.47 8.54
N GLU A 133 12.43 14.67 8.73
CA GLU A 133 13.07 15.99 8.76
C GLU A 133 13.28 16.59 7.37
N VAL A 134 13.18 15.78 6.32
CA VAL A 134 13.47 16.19 4.95
C VAL A 134 12.18 16.72 4.32
N GLY A 135 12.23 17.86 3.63
CA GLY A 135 11.09 18.43 2.91
C GLY A 135 10.99 17.97 1.45
N PRO A 136 9.88 18.28 0.75
CA PRO A 136 9.66 17.88 -0.64
C PRO A 136 10.66 18.49 -1.63
N GLU A 137 11.30 19.59 -1.26
CA GLU A 137 12.36 20.25 -2.03
C GLU A 137 13.62 19.39 -2.18
N VAL A 138 13.85 18.45 -1.27
CA VAL A 138 15.00 17.53 -1.32
C VAL A 138 14.59 16.15 -1.86
N VAL A 139 13.45 15.63 -1.40
CA VAL A 139 12.89 14.33 -1.83
C VAL A 139 11.39 14.45 -2.14
N PRO A 140 10.94 14.12 -3.37
CA PRO A 140 9.53 14.14 -3.73
C PRO A 140 8.65 13.27 -2.84
N TRP A 141 7.35 13.58 -2.84
CA TRP A 141 6.35 12.77 -2.14
C TRP A 141 6.10 11.45 -2.88
N SER A 142 5.70 10.41 -2.14
CA SER A 142 5.39 9.10 -2.75
C SER A 142 4.27 9.14 -3.78
N SER A 143 3.30 10.06 -3.64
CA SER A 143 2.28 10.31 -4.66
C SER A 143 2.88 10.76 -5.99
N GLN A 144 3.91 11.60 -5.94
CA GLN A 144 4.60 12.10 -7.14
C GLN A 144 5.50 11.02 -7.73
N MET A 145 6.16 10.22 -6.90
CA MET A 145 6.96 9.08 -7.38
C MET A 145 6.09 8.05 -8.08
N ILE A 146 4.94 7.67 -7.52
CA ILE A 146 3.97 6.78 -8.17
C ILE A 146 3.57 7.31 -9.56
N HIS A 147 3.30 8.62 -9.66
CA HIS A 147 2.98 9.27 -10.92
C HIS A 147 4.11 9.13 -11.94
N ALA A 148 5.31 9.61 -11.61
CA ALA A 148 6.46 9.58 -12.51
C ALA A 148 6.80 8.15 -12.98
N VAL A 149 6.82 7.20 -12.03
CA VAL A 149 7.16 5.79 -12.31
C VAL A 149 6.14 5.15 -13.25
N TYR A 150 4.84 5.33 -12.99
CA TYR A 150 3.81 4.69 -13.81
C TYR A 150 3.72 5.33 -15.21
N LYS A 151 3.67 6.66 -15.26
CA LYS A 151 3.48 7.44 -16.49
C LYS A 151 4.60 7.21 -17.50
N ARG A 152 5.83 6.93 -17.05
CA ARG A 152 6.96 6.57 -17.92
C ARG A 152 6.61 5.41 -18.86
N ARG A 153 5.84 4.42 -18.39
CA ARG A 153 5.62 3.17 -19.12
C ARG A 153 4.21 3.00 -19.66
N TYR A 154 3.22 3.57 -18.96
CA TYR A 154 1.80 3.39 -19.24
C TYR A 154 1.05 4.73 -19.18
N PRO A 155 0.04 4.95 -20.03
CA PRO A 155 -0.88 6.08 -19.91
C PRO A 155 -1.57 6.08 -18.53
N LEU A 156 -1.69 7.24 -17.87
CA LEU A 156 -2.28 7.34 -16.53
C LEU A 156 -3.75 6.92 -16.47
N ASP A 157 -4.51 7.19 -17.53
CA ASP A 157 -5.90 6.78 -17.68
C ASP A 157 -6.08 5.25 -17.73
N SER A 158 -5.01 4.51 -18.02
CA SER A 158 -5.02 3.04 -17.98
C SER A 158 -4.88 2.47 -16.56
N LEU A 159 -4.47 3.27 -15.57
CA LEU A 159 -4.29 2.82 -14.18
C LEU A 159 -5.63 2.50 -13.51
N LYS A 160 -5.77 1.29 -12.99
CA LYS A 160 -6.99 0.81 -12.33
C LYS A 160 -6.80 0.55 -10.84
N HIS A 161 -5.60 0.10 -10.44
CA HIS A 161 -5.35 -0.30 -9.07
C HIS A 161 -4.03 0.26 -8.56
N ILE A 162 -4.06 0.83 -7.35
CA ILE A 162 -2.87 1.07 -6.55
C ILE A 162 -2.92 0.12 -5.36
N ILE A 163 -1.92 -0.74 -5.24
CA ILE A 163 -1.75 -1.68 -4.15
C ILE A 163 -0.64 -1.16 -3.25
N VAL A 164 -0.88 -1.13 -1.95
CA VAL A 164 0.14 -0.85 -0.94
C VAL A 164 0.25 -2.10 -0.07
N ALA A 165 1.36 -2.81 -0.24
CA ALA A 165 1.64 -4.03 0.47
C ALA A 165 2.38 -3.77 1.79
N ASP A 166 2.34 -4.77 2.67
CA ASP A 166 2.98 -4.76 3.98
C ASP A 166 2.88 -3.41 4.72
N VAL A 167 1.65 -2.96 4.93
CA VAL A 167 1.39 -1.71 5.62
C VAL A 167 1.85 -1.83 7.08
N THR A 168 3.02 -1.25 7.34
CA THR A 168 3.64 -1.14 8.67
C THR A 168 3.30 0.18 9.38
N ASN A 169 2.72 1.15 8.65
CA ASN A 169 2.34 2.45 9.17
C ASN A 169 1.40 2.32 10.39
N LYS A 170 1.87 2.75 11.57
CA LYS A 170 1.16 2.54 12.85
C LYS A 170 -0.23 3.19 12.89
N ASP A 171 -0.38 4.36 12.27
CA ASP A 171 -1.66 5.08 12.21
C ASP A 171 -2.67 4.30 11.37
N THR A 172 -2.29 3.90 10.16
CA THR A 172 -3.13 3.13 9.23
C THR A 172 -3.49 1.77 9.83
N LYS A 173 -2.51 1.04 10.38
CA LYS A 173 -2.76 -0.23 11.08
C LYS A 173 -3.71 -0.06 12.26
N ARG A 174 -3.63 1.05 13.00
CA ARG A 174 -4.53 1.30 14.12
C ARG A 174 -5.97 1.46 13.63
N VAL A 175 -6.20 2.30 12.60
CA VAL A 175 -7.54 2.49 12.03
C VAL A 175 -8.14 1.16 11.62
N VAL A 176 -7.41 0.39 10.81
CA VAL A 176 -7.87 -0.93 10.37
C VAL A 176 -8.19 -1.83 11.57
N LYS A 177 -7.23 -2.04 12.47
CA LYS A 177 -7.38 -3.04 13.55
C LYS A 177 -8.37 -2.65 14.65
N LYS A 178 -8.53 -1.35 14.93
CA LYS A 178 -9.23 -0.88 16.12
C LYS A 178 -10.53 -0.15 15.81
N GLU A 179 -10.70 0.35 14.60
CA GLU A 179 -11.88 1.14 14.22
C GLU A 179 -12.72 0.41 13.17
N LEU A 180 -12.08 -0.30 12.22
CA LEU A 180 -12.81 -1.01 11.16
C LEU A 180 -13.13 -2.46 11.52
N TYR A 181 -12.14 -3.22 11.97
CA TYR A 181 -12.30 -4.63 12.31
C TYR A 181 -12.75 -4.80 13.77
N THR A 182 -13.97 -4.35 14.04
CA THR A 182 -14.58 -4.34 15.36
C THR A 182 -15.82 -5.20 15.40
N ALA A 183 -16.18 -5.70 16.59
CA ALA A 183 -17.39 -6.48 16.79
C ALA A 183 -18.67 -5.69 16.41
N SER A 184 -18.66 -4.36 16.56
CA SER A 184 -19.78 -3.51 16.12
C SER A 184 -19.98 -3.50 14.62
N ASN A 185 -18.90 -3.71 13.85
CA ASN A 185 -18.94 -3.86 12.40
C ASN A 185 -19.13 -5.33 11.97
N GLY A 186 -19.31 -6.25 12.92
CA GLY A 186 -19.40 -7.68 12.65
C GLY A 186 -18.07 -8.32 12.23
N LEU A 187 -16.95 -7.67 12.53
CA LEU A 187 -15.61 -8.05 12.07
C LEU A 187 -14.66 -8.34 13.24
N HIS A 188 -13.61 -9.10 12.97
CA HIS A 188 -12.54 -9.38 13.92
C HIS A 188 -11.19 -9.23 13.23
N TRP A 189 -10.13 -8.94 13.99
CA TRP A 189 -8.77 -8.86 13.47
C TRP A 189 -7.88 -9.94 14.08
N PRO A 190 -7.02 -10.63 13.30
CA PRO A 190 -6.87 -10.53 11.84
C PRO A 190 -8.02 -11.20 11.09
N ASP A 191 -8.18 -10.83 9.83
CA ASP A 191 -9.17 -11.41 8.93
C ASP A 191 -8.62 -11.44 7.51
N GLU A 192 -8.51 -12.65 6.97
CA GLU A 192 -7.94 -12.94 5.65
C GLU A 192 -8.94 -12.66 4.53
N GLN A 193 -10.23 -12.46 4.85
CA GLN A 193 -11.23 -12.11 3.84
C GLN A 193 -11.00 -10.69 3.31
N LEU A 194 -11.27 -10.53 2.02
CA LEU A 194 -11.31 -9.21 1.39
C LEU A 194 -12.44 -8.39 2.00
N ARG A 195 -12.10 -7.23 2.55
CA ARG A 195 -13.08 -6.26 3.05
C ARG A 195 -13.09 -5.05 2.15
N GLU A 196 -14.28 -4.77 1.65
CA GLU A 196 -14.57 -3.72 0.69
C GLU A 196 -15.18 -2.50 1.40
N TRP A 197 -14.53 -1.35 1.26
CA TRP A 197 -14.96 -0.08 1.81
C TRP A 197 -15.34 0.84 0.65
N LYS A 198 -16.64 0.98 0.42
CA LYS A 198 -17.20 1.69 -0.74
C LYS A 198 -17.08 3.20 -0.58
N TYR A 199 -16.97 3.90 -1.71
CA TYR A 199 -17.00 5.36 -1.77
C TYR A 199 -18.11 5.95 -0.88
N ASP A 200 -17.79 7.05 -0.21
CA ASP A 200 -18.66 7.82 0.69
C ASP A 200 -19.02 7.17 2.05
N SER A 201 -18.63 5.90 2.28
CA SER A 201 -18.79 5.27 3.60
C SER A 201 -17.90 5.91 4.67
N ALA A 202 -18.28 5.78 5.94
CA ALA A 202 -17.49 6.30 7.07
C ALA A 202 -16.12 5.62 7.16
N GLU A 203 -16.05 4.33 6.86
CA GLU A 203 -14.84 3.51 6.84
C GLU A 203 -13.92 3.92 5.69
N TYR A 204 -14.49 4.16 4.51
CA TYR A 204 -13.76 4.68 3.36
C TYR A 204 -13.11 6.03 3.68
N LYS A 205 -13.87 6.98 4.26
CA LYS A 205 -13.34 8.28 4.69
C LYS A 205 -12.26 8.12 5.77
N ALA A 206 -12.47 7.25 6.75
CA ALA A 206 -11.47 6.97 7.79
C ALA A 206 -10.15 6.44 7.19
N LEU A 207 -10.23 5.53 6.22
CA LEU A 207 -9.05 4.99 5.51
C LEU A 207 -8.38 6.06 4.64
N LEU A 208 -9.15 6.84 3.90
CA LEU A 208 -8.65 7.90 3.04
C LEU A 208 -7.90 8.97 3.85
N GLY A 209 -8.35 9.25 5.08
CA GLY A 209 -7.70 10.17 6.01
C GLY A 209 -6.42 9.66 6.67
N THR A 210 -6.08 8.37 6.53
CA THR A 210 -4.81 7.82 7.02
C THR A 210 -3.63 8.32 6.19
N ARG A 211 -2.39 8.13 6.68
CA ARG A 211 -1.19 8.46 5.89
C ARG A 211 -1.12 7.71 4.55
N ILE A 212 -1.51 6.44 4.50
CA ILE A 212 -1.48 5.65 3.27
C ILE A 212 -2.60 6.08 2.33
N GLY A 213 -3.82 6.25 2.85
CA GLY A 213 -4.95 6.77 2.06
C GLY A 213 -4.65 8.15 1.47
N ALA A 214 -4.02 9.04 2.24
CA ALA A 214 -3.64 10.36 1.78
C ALA A 214 -2.60 10.32 0.65
N VAL A 215 -1.64 9.39 0.67
CA VAL A 215 -0.69 9.22 -0.45
C VAL A 215 -1.44 8.95 -1.76
N VAL A 216 -2.42 8.03 -1.74
CA VAL A 216 -3.19 7.70 -2.94
C VAL A 216 -4.15 8.83 -3.33
N ALA A 217 -4.76 9.52 -2.36
CA ALA A 217 -5.58 10.70 -2.62
C ALA A 217 -4.77 11.81 -3.29
N TYR A 218 -3.57 12.12 -2.77
CA TYR A 218 -2.67 13.10 -3.35
C TYR A 218 -2.16 12.69 -4.73
N PHE A 219 -2.00 11.39 -4.97
CA PHE A 219 -1.73 10.89 -6.31
C PHE A 219 -2.88 11.22 -7.26
N VAL A 220 -4.13 10.89 -6.91
CA VAL A 220 -5.29 11.19 -7.77
C VAL A 220 -5.41 12.70 -8.02
N LEU A 221 -5.24 13.50 -6.97
CA LEU A 221 -5.28 14.96 -7.04
C LEU A 221 -4.12 15.57 -7.86
N GLY A 222 -2.96 14.91 -7.92
CA GLY A 222 -1.82 15.38 -8.71
C GLY A 222 -1.81 14.87 -10.15
N ALA A 223 -2.35 13.67 -10.40
CA ALA A 223 -2.21 12.97 -11.67
C ALA A 223 -3.40 13.19 -12.63
N PHE A 224 -4.60 13.48 -12.10
CA PHE A 224 -5.81 13.64 -12.91
C PHE A 224 -6.41 15.03 -12.75
N LYS A 225 -7.10 15.47 -13.81
CA LYS A 225 -8.00 16.61 -13.70
C LYS A 225 -9.08 16.27 -12.66
N ARG A 226 -9.50 17.28 -11.90
CA ARG A 226 -10.60 17.15 -10.95
C ARG A 226 -11.84 16.59 -11.66
N GLU A 227 -12.60 15.75 -10.96
CA GLU A 227 -13.83 15.12 -11.49
C GLU A 227 -13.64 14.18 -12.67
N THR A 228 -12.41 13.85 -13.09
CA THR A 228 -12.20 12.85 -14.16
C THR A 228 -11.78 11.50 -13.62
N CYS A 229 -11.30 11.43 -12.38
CA CYS A 229 -10.89 10.18 -11.74
C CYS A 229 -11.21 10.24 -10.25
N ARG A 230 -11.66 9.12 -9.69
CA ARG A 230 -11.87 8.94 -8.25
C ARG A 230 -11.33 7.61 -7.77
N ILE A 231 -11.12 7.53 -6.46
CA ILE A 231 -10.96 6.25 -5.77
C ILE A 231 -12.37 5.72 -5.50
N SER A 232 -12.83 4.73 -6.24
CA SER A 232 -14.20 4.21 -6.11
C SER A 232 -14.37 3.30 -4.90
N GLN A 233 -13.27 2.69 -4.46
CA GLN A 233 -13.26 1.72 -3.38
C GLN A 233 -11.86 1.54 -2.78
N ILE A 234 -11.83 1.24 -1.49
CA ILE A 234 -10.63 0.76 -0.79
C ILE A 234 -10.89 -0.66 -0.33
N VAL A 235 -9.95 -1.56 -0.57
CA VAL A 235 -10.00 -2.94 -0.08
C VAL A 235 -8.87 -3.17 0.91
N THR A 236 -9.18 -3.83 2.02
CA THR A 236 -8.17 -4.29 2.99
C THR A 236 -8.16 -5.80 3.06
N CYS A 237 -6.96 -6.39 3.14
CA CYS A 237 -6.77 -7.82 3.34
C CYS A 237 -5.62 -8.06 4.31
N PHE A 238 -5.78 -9.01 5.23
CA PHE A 238 -4.66 -9.52 6.00
C PHE A 238 -4.11 -10.78 5.32
N TYR A 239 -2.99 -10.64 4.62
CA TYR A 239 -2.35 -11.72 3.90
C TYR A 239 -0.88 -11.85 4.31
N PHE A 240 -0.42 -13.08 4.50
CA PHE A 240 0.94 -13.40 4.90
C PHE A 240 1.42 -12.60 6.14
N MET A 241 0.58 -12.55 7.17
CA MET A 241 0.81 -11.82 8.44
C MET A 241 0.86 -10.30 8.35
N ASN A 242 0.55 -9.73 7.19
CA ASN A 242 0.66 -8.32 6.91
C ASN A 242 -0.66 -7.72 6.40
N LEU A 243 -0.84 -6.43 6.64
CA LEU A 243 -1.98 -5.67 6.11
C LEU A 243 -1.63 -5.22 4.70
N HIS A 244 -2.50 -5.49 3.75
CA HIS A 244 -2.43 -4.99 2.39
C HIS A 244 -3.64 -4.14 2.08
N MET A 245 -3.45 -3.12 1.25
CA MET A 245 -4.51 -2.23 0.82
C MET A 245 -4.53 -2.14 -0.70
N ARG A 246 -5.70 -2.25 -1.32
CA ARG A 246 -5.93 -1.97 -2.74
C ARG A 246 -6.85 -0.75 -2.84
N PHE A 247 -6.50 0.17 -3.73
CA PHE A 247 -7.29 1.34 -4.05
C PHE A 247 -7.73 1.20 -5.50
N ASP A 248 -9.03 1.14 -5.73
CA ASP A 248 -9.61 1.00 -7.05
C ASP A 248 -9.88 2.40 -7.62
N LEU A 249 -9.35 2.65 -8.81
CA LEU A 249 -9.49 3.91 -9.53
C LEU A 249 -10.54 3.76 -10.63
N GLU A 250 -11.40 4.76 -10.75
CA GLU A 250 -12.47 4.80 -11.72
C GLU A 250 -12.44 6.14 -12.46
N GLN A 251 -12.41 6.08 -13.80
CA GLN A 251 -12.58 7.27 -14.63
C GLN A 251 -14.05 7.69 -14.59
N ILE A 252 -14.28 8.98 -14.35
CA ILE A 252 -15.61 9.57 -14.35
C ILE A 252 -15.81 10.17 -15.74
N GLU A 253 -16.74 9.60 -16.51
CA GLU A 253 -17.14 10.24 -17.76
C GLU A 253 -17.81 11.59 -17.44
N PRO A 254 -17.45 12.68 -18.13
CA PRO A 254 -18.20 13.92 -18.01
C PRO A 254 -19.64 13.62 -18.40
N ALA A 255 -20.59 14.06 -17.57
CA ALA A 255 -22.01 13.89 -17.84
C ALA A 255 -22.27 14.34 -19.28
N ARG A 256 -22.68 13.42 -20.15
CA ARG A 256 -23.09 13.78 -21.50
C ARG A 256 -24.28 14.71 -21.33
N ASP A 257 -24.13 15.95 -21.77
CA ASP A 257 -25.26 16.86 -21.90
C ASP A 257 -26.27 16.18 -22.81
N ASN A 258 -27.31 15.57 -22.23
CA ASN A 258 -28.49 15.12 -22.94
C ASN A 258 -29.35 16.34 -23.34
N THR A 259 -28.73 17.30 -24.03
CA THR A 259 -29.40 18.31 -24.86
C THR A 259 -29.47 17.82 -26.30
N GLY A 260 -29.71 16.52 -26.48
CA GLY A 260 -30.23 16.00 -27.74
C GLY A 260 -31.72 16.33 -27.82
N LEU A 261 -32.05 17.46 -28.45
CA LEU A 261 -33.38 17.75 -28.95
C LEU A 261 -33.99 16.48 -29.59
N PRO A 262 -35.25 16.12 -29.30
CA PRO A 262 -35.94 15.17 -30.16
C PRO A 262 -36.14 15.86 -31.52
N SER A 263 -35.40 15.42 -32.55
CA SER A 263 -35.77 15.75 -33.92
C SER A 263 -37.11 15.07 -34.20
N SER A 264 -38.17 15.85 -34.06
CA SER A 264 -39.42 15.60 -34.74
C SER A 264 -39.15 15.61 -36.23
N ASP A 265 -38.97 14.43 -36.82
CA ASP A 265 -39.35 14.22 -38.20
C ASP A 265 -40.11 12.89 -38.30
N GLU A 266 -41.39 13.08 -38.53
CA GLU A 266 -42.43 12.08 -38.62
C GLU A 266 -42.50 11.57 -40.06
N SER A 267 -42.61 10.25 -40.19
CA SER A 267 -43.19 9.52 -41.34
C SER A 267 -42.42 9.52 -42.68
N VAL A 268 -42.06 8.32 -43.15
CA VAL A 268 -42.71 7.64 -44.31
C VAL A 268 -42.32 6.15 -44.25
N GLN A 269 -43.31 5.27 -44.03
CA GLN A 269 -43.22 3.85 -44.41
C GLN A 269 -43.53 3.72 -45.91
N PRO A 270 -43.03 2.66 -46.58
CA PRO A 270 -44.04 1.72 -47.08
C PRO A 270 -43.65 0.24 -47.04
N ALA A 271 -44.71 -0.53 -46.82
CA ALA A 271 -45.10 -1.79 -47.48
C ALA A 271 -44.27 -3.08 -47.28
N GLN A 272 -44.99 -4.05 -46.72
CA GLN A 272 -44.68 -5.46 -46.58
C GLN A 272 -44.59 -6.18 -47.93
N HIS A 273 -43.68 -7.14 -48.04
CA HIS A 273 -43.87 -8.31 -48.91
C HIS A 273 -43.75 -9.61 -48.11
N LYS A 274 -44.79 -10.42 -48.26
CA LYS A 274 -45.10 -11.68 -47.59
C LYS A 274 -44.71 -12.83 -48.51
N MET A 275 -43.92 -13.80 -48.04
CA MET A 275 -43.93 -15.16 -48.58
C MET A 275 -43.80 -16.21 -47.46
N LYS A 276 -44.79 -17.11 -47.47
CA LYS A 276 -44.91 -18.40 -46.74
C LYS A 276 -43.88 -19.39 -47.35
N SER A 277 -43.43 -20.52 -46.80
CA SER A 277 -43.90 -21.49 -45.78
C SER A 277 -42.78 -22.53 -45.51
N ALA A 278 -42.88 -23.19 -44.35
CA ALA A 278 -42.12 -24.31 -43.74
C ALA A 278 -42.06 -25.65 -44.56
N PRO A 279 -41.52 -26.81 -44.08
CA PRO A 279 -41.05 -27.18 -42.72
C PRO A 279 -39.78 -28.08 -42.55
N ASP A 280 -39.38 -28.18 -41.27
CA ASP A 280 -38.55 -29.16 -40.50
C ASP A 280 -38.68 -30.67 -40.93
N PRO A 281 -37.85 -31.67 -40.47
CA PRO A 281 -37.60 -31.92 -39.02
C PRO A 281 -36.40 -32.81 -38.53
N ILE A 282 -36.36 -33.01 -37.19
CA ILE A 282 -35.79 -34.17 -36.40
C ILE A 282 -34.27 -34.10 -36.11
N SER A 283 -33.71 -34.29 -34.90
CA SER A 283 -34.17 -34.62 -33.53
C SER A 283 -33.00 -34.48 -32.53
N ASP A 284 -33.35 -34.25 -31.27
CA ASP A 284 -32.86 -34.90 -30.05
C ASP A 284 -31.45 -35.50 -30.00
N LEU A 285 -30.70 -35.14 -28.93
CA LEU A 285 -30.35 -36.14 -27.91
C LEU A 285 -29.93 -35.48 -26.60
N GLN A 286 -30.62 -35.92 -25.55
CA GLN A 286 -30.41 -35.65 -24.14
C GLN A 286 -29.11 -36.27 -23.61
N GLY A 287 -28.54 -35.59 -22.60
CA GLY A 287 -28.10 -36.22 -21.35
C GLY A 287 -26.81 -37.05 -21.34
N LYS A 288 -25.88 -36.67 -20.46
CA LYS A 288 -25.24 -37.61 -19.51
C LYS A 288 -24.47 -36.88 -18.42
N SER A 289 -24.84 -37.25 -17.19
CA SER A 289 -24.22 -36.95 -15.91
C SER A 289 -22.87 -37.67 -15.70
N CYS A 290 -22.00 -37.03 -14.90
CA CYS A 290 -21.00 -37.52 -13.92
C CYS A 290 -20.42 -38.96 -14.01
N PRO A 291 -19.14 -39.16 -13.62
CA PRO A 291 -18.89 -39.49 -12.21
C PRO A 291 -17.58 -38.96 -11.59
N SER A 292 -17.62 -38.93 -10.25
CA SER A 292 -16.57 -38.67 -9.29
C SER A 292 -15.61 -39.85 -9.06
N LYS A 293 -14.28 -39.55 -9.01
CA LYS A 293 -13.15 -40.17 -8.22
C LYS A 293 -12.90 -41.71 -8.33
N PRO A 294 -11.80 -42.30 -7.77
CA PRO A 294 -10.42 -41.84 -7.47
C PRO A 294 -9.33 -42.83 -8.00
N ARG A 295 -8.04 -42.43 -8.11
CA ARG A 295 -6.91 -43.31 -7.69
C ARG A 295 -5.54 -42.63 -7.62
N LYS A 296 -4.79 -43.12 -6.63
CA LYS A 296 -3.39 -42.85 -6.25
C LYS A 296 -2.42 -43.44 -7.28
N ASP A 297 -1.27 -42.79 -7.45
CA ASP A 297 0.10 -43.35 -7.40
C ASP A 297 1.08 -42.15 -7.49
N ARG A 298 1.71 -41.71 -6.39
CA ARG A 298 3.00 -42.17 -5.85
C ARG A 298 4.15 -42.10 -6.87
N ILE A 299 4.78 -40.92 -7.02
CA ILE A 299 6.23 -40.82 -7.21
C ILE A 299 6.81 -39.79 -6.23
N ARG A 300 7.96 -40.17 -5.71
CA ARG A 300 8.75 -39.72 -4.56
C ARG A 300 9.68 -38.58 -5.00
N GLY A 301 9.90 -37.54 -4.20
CA GLY A 301 10.93 -36.55 -4.55
C GLY A 301 11.07 -35.34 -3.60
N THR A 302 11.61 -35.59 -2.41
CA THR A 302 12.45 -34.69 -1.59
C THR A 302 11.97 -33.27 -1.26
N ALA A 303 11.48 -33.12 -0.02
CA ALA A 303 11.42 -31.87 0.72
C ALA A 303 12.82 -31.47 1.24
N THR A 304 13.17 -30.17 1.15
CA THR A 304 14.24 -29.56 1.95
C THR A 304 13.67 -28.40 2.74
N ALA A 305 13.33 -28.67 4.00
CA ALA A 305 13.06 -27.65 5.01
C ALA A 305 14.40 -27.25 5.67
N ARG A 306 14.80 -25.98 5.55
CA ARG A 306 15.93 -25.41 6.32
C ARG A 306 15.40 -24.69 7.55
N ARG A 307 15.50 -25.39 8.67
CA ARG A 307 15.33 -24.91 10.05
C ARG A 307 16.63 -24.18 10.46
N ARG A 308 16.58 -22.88 10.76
CA ARG A 308 17.71 -22.16 11.37
C ARG A 308 17.74 -22.44 12.87
N GLY A 309 18.69 -23.27 13.30
CA GLY A 309 19.06 -23.45 14.70
C GLY A 309 20.11 -22.44 15.12
N ARG A 310 19.87 -21.80 16.27
CA ARG A 310 20.90 -21.19 17.13
C ARG A 310 21.96 -22.23 17.48
N SER A 311 23.23 -21.83 17.48
CA SER A 311 24.27 -22.53 18.25
C SER A 311 25.10 -21.49 19.00
N SER A 312 25.05 -21.62 20.31
CA SER A 312 26.01 -21.12 21.27
C SER A 312 27.19 -22.09 21.39
N GLU A 313 28.32 -21.54 21.85
CA GLU A 313 29.41 -22.17 22.62
C GLU A 313 30.52 -23.03 21.96
N ASN A 314 31.70 -22.40 21.95
CA ASN A 314 32.93 -22.76 22.68
C ASN A 314 34.08 -23.55 22.02
N GLN A 315 35.23 -22.84 22.03
CA GLN A 315 36.59 -23.22 22.46
C GLN A 315 37.45 -24.15 21.58
N ALA A 316 38.61 -23.62 21.14
CA ALA A 316 39.91 -23.95 21.76
C ALA A 316 41.11 -23.15 21.18
N ARG A 317 41.96 -22.66 22.11
CA ARG A 317 43.45 -22.55 22.07
C ARG A 317 44.13 -21.50 21.18
N GLU A 318 45.26 -20.88 21.53
CA GLU A 318 46.02 -20.61 22.78
C GLU A 318 47.17 -19.65 22.40
N ASP A 319 47.75 -19.00 23.41
CA ASP A 319 49.08 -18.39 23.51
C ASP A 319 49.43 -17.01 22.94
N GLY A 320 49.98 -16.15 23.84
CA GLY A 320 51.07 -15.23 23.48
C GLY A 320 51.05 -13.80 24.05
N ASN A 321 51.28 -13.65 25.37
CA ASN A 321 52.20 -12.67 26.00
C ASN A 321 52.08 -11.14 25.71
N GLY A 322 51.90 -10.31 26.77
CA GLY A 322 51.94 -8.85 26.60
C GLY A 322 51.71 -7.99 27.84
N ARG A 323 52.62 -8.07 28.83
CA ARG A 323 52.69 -7.28 30.06
C ARG A 323 52.82 -5.76 29.80
N LYS A 324 51.97 -4.90 30.41
CA LYS A 324 52.20 -3.48 30.83
C LYS A 324 50.84 -2.91 31.28
N LYS A 325 50.68 -1.95 32.18
CA LYS A 325 51.43 -1.36 33.30
C LYS A 325 50.35 -0.54 34.02
N ARG A 326 50.43 -0.48 35.36
CA ARG A 326 49.56 0.29 36.26
C ARG A 326 49.25 1.70 35.75
N GLU A 327 48.03 2.17 35.99
CA GLU A 327 47.81 3.51 36.53
C GLU A 327 46.52 3.52 37.36
N ARG A 328 46.67 4.00 38.60
CA ARG A 328 45.60 4.29 39.55
C ARG A 328 44.98 5.63 39.14
N LYS A 329 43.66 5.75 39.25
CA LYS A 329 43.07 7.05 39.57
C LYS A 329 41.82 6.85 40.43
N ASP A 330 41.93 7.39 41.62
CA ASP A 330 40.91 7.48 42.64
C ASP A 330 39.74 8.34 42.14
N THR A 331 38.52 7.91 42.44
CA THR A 331 37.41 8.84 42.63
C THR A 331 36.45 8.21 43.63
N GLU A 332 36.35 8.88 44.77
CA GLU A 332 35.39 8.71 45.85
C GLU A 332 33.97 8.95 45.34
N ASP A 333 33.00 8.18 45.84
CA ASP A 333 31.71 8.70 46.30
C ASP A 333 30.89 7.55 46.89
N GLU A 334 30.88 7.48 48.23
CA GLU A 334 29.99 6.64 49.02
C GLU A 334 28.65 7.38 49.23
N PRO A 335 27.48 6.74 48.99
CA PRO A 335 26.21 7.23 49.52
C PRO A 335 25.84 6.51 50.84
N PRO A 336 25.14 7.18 51.77
CA PRO A 336 24.90 6.65 53.11
C PRO A 336 23.80 5.58 53.14
N ARG A 337 24.08 4.50 53.88
CA ARG A 337 23.09 3.53 54.36
C ARG A 337 22.36 4.09 55.58
N GLU A 338 21.06 4.31 55.48
CA GLU A 338 20.19 4.35 56.65
C GLU A 338 19.23 3.15 56.68
N LYS A 339 19.30 2.45 57.81
CA LYS A 339 18.54 1.24 58.15
C LYS A 339 17.16 1.64 58.65
N ARG A 340 16.08 1.06 58.13
CA ARG A 340 14.88 0.82 58.96
C ARG A 340 14.31 -0.58 58.80
N ARG A 341 14.23 -1.21 59.97
CA ARG A 341 13.78 -2.56 60.30
C ARG A 341 12.27 -2.73 60.09
N SER A 342 11.92 -3.97 59.75
CA SER A 342 10.90 -4.80 60.43
C SER A 342 9.41 -4.51 60.22
N LYS A 343 8.79 -5.44 59.46
CA LYS A 343 7.61 -6.27 59.82
C LYS A 343 6.46 -5.59 60.57
N ARG A 344 5.25 -5.68 59.99
CA ARG A 344 4.16 -6.47 60.60
C ARG A 344 3.09 -6.88 59.59
N ARG A 345 2.63 -8.11 59.80
CA ARG A 345 1.57 -8.88 59.14
C ARG A 345 0.24 -8.66 59.88
N LYS A 346 -0.88 -8.83 59.14
CA LYS A 346 -2.27 -9.16 59.57
C LYS A 346 -2.95 -8.05 60.40
N ILE A 347 -4.21 -7.69 60.16
CA ILE A 347 -5.42 -8.47 59.84
C ILE A 347 -6.19 -7.80 58.71
#